data_AF-A0A2S7CYV0-F1
#
_entry.id   AF-A0A2S7CYV0-F1
#
_cell.length_a   1.000
_cell.length_b   1.000
_cell.length_c   1.000
_cell.angle_alpha   90.00
_cell.angle_beta   90.00
_cell.angle_gamma   90.00
#
_symmetry.space_group_name_H-M   'P 1'
#
loop_
_entity.id
_entity.type
_entity.pdbx_description
1 polymer ?
#
loop_
_entity_poly.entity_id
_entity_poly.type
_entity_poly.pdbx_seq_one_letter_code
_entity_poly.pdbx_strand_id
1 'polypeptide(L)'
;MRRVDQPRPPGTPVGLPEQDASNANAPARDVPPAHSAPERPTGILGGLIRYVPGYRSGRPRVPPTVGASPLQRSTALRPYRDVLSQWQRHYRADRSRWHSAWRQANSNDPQVETRTARALKATADMLEDATLPGRVALELHSVPLPQFPDQAYRLSHLQHMTINAAGLMELPATMQQFASLETLTLAHNPLDSLPASIATLSRLRELSILSCPELKELPERLASTNASGEHEGLVNLQKLQLVGTGITSLPASITGLQNLKTLQIRNSPLSNLAPAIHRMPRLEELDLEGCTALCNYPPIFGGSAPLKRLRLKDCSNLRTLPLDIHRLTQLEELDLRGCENLSRLPSSIARLPASCTIRLPPHLQAELDRLRLIARPAEPEQAGPAPPDLSPPVAGNQASASSSAPTTEPLHKVALERIEATAQAMLSTVIDQERNPFLEGAPSYLPQERDAGTPTTFGQIPALKKMLEESRDGHFLARVSDIAGPSPRVEDPSEEGLRSHYTNVSNWKAQKSAHLGIVDHLGQFVYHQASQLNAETLARAVQMWKTRELIVDAYPEERERFPSFPLHIPEQVGDDADSEQHITSEPSHQQ
;
A
#
# COMPACT_ATOMS: atom_id res chain seq x y z
N MET A 1 -41.72 -22.27 -40.10
CA MET A 1 -42.80 -21.68 -39.27
C MET A 1 -43.14 -22.61 -38.12
N ARG A 2 -42.94 -22.19 -36.86
CA ARG A 2 -43.84 -22.40 -35.72
C ARG A 2 -43.36 -21.49 -34.58
N ARG A 3 -44.30 -20.83 -33.89
CA ARG A 3 -44.02 -19.77 -32.91
C ARG A 3 -43.88 -20.34 -31.50
N VAL A 4 -43.23 -19.55 -30.65
CA VAL A 4 -43.12 -19.74 -29.19
C VAL A 4 -44.33 -19.10 -28.53
N ASP A 5 -44.92 -19.75 -27.53
CA ASP A 5 -46.06 -19.22 -26.76
C ASP A 5 -45.70 -18.86 -25.31
N GLN A 6 -46.10 -17.66 -24.90
CA GLN A 6 -46.52 -17.23 -23.56
C GLN A 6 -47.70 -16.27 -23.76
N PRO A 7 -48.76 -16.26 -22.91
CA PRO A 7 -48.82 -15.24 -21.84
C PRO A 7 -49.71 -15.50 -20.58
N ARG A 8 -49.18 -15.13 -19.40
CA ARG A 8 -49.70 -14.26 -18.27
C ARG A 8 -51.09 -14.42 -17.56
N PRO A 9 -51.25 -13.85 -16.31
CA PRO A 9 -52.36 -14.07 -15.33
C PRO A 9 -53.31 -12.82 -15.14
N PRO A 10 -54.27 -12.77 -14.16
CA PRO A 10 -53.98 -12.40 -12.73
C PRO A 10 -54.97 -12.98 -11.66
N GLY A 11 -54.91 -12.54 -10.38
CA GLY A 11 -56.05 -12.64 -9.41
C GLY A 11 -55.75 -12.57 -7.87
N THR A 12 -56.11 -11.47 -7.21
CA THR A 12 -56.30 -11.23 -5.73
C THR A 12 -57.72 -10.63 -5.50
N PRO A 13 -58.28 -10.25 -4.31
CA PRO A 13 -57.71 -9.86 -2.97
C PRO A 13 -58.56 -10.20 -1.68
N VAL A 14 -58.31 -9.47 -0.56
CA VAL A 14 -59.13 -9.22 0.69
C VAL A 14 -58.99 -10.22 1.87
N GLY A 15 -58.89 -9.84 3.16
CA GLY A 15 -58.88 -8.52 3.84
C GLY A 15 -58.55 -8.55 5.37
N LEU A 16 -58.52 -7.37 6.02
CA LEU A 16 -58.19 -7.11 7.45
C LEU A 16 -59.41 -7.26 8.41
N PRO A 17 -59.21 -7.33 9.74
CA PRO A 17 -59.17 -6.13 10.62
C PRO A 17 -58.13 -6.21 11.79
N GLU A 18 -57.78 -5.19 12.60
CA GLU A 18 -57.85 -3.71 12.53
C GLU A 18 -56.74 -3.06 13.45
N GLN A 19 -57.03 -2.24 14.48
CA GLN A 19 -56.06 -1.55 15.38
C GLN A 19 -56.63 -1.32 16.80
N ASP A 20 -55.76 -1.11 17.81
CA ASP A 20 -55.95 -0.04 18.81
C ASP A 20 -54.65 0.31 19.57
N ALA A 21 -54.58 1.48 20.22
CA ALA A 21 -53.35 2.05 20.80
C ALA A 21 -53.51 2.61 22.22
N SER A 22 -52.46 2.57 23.07
CA SER A 22 -51.98 3.71 23.91
C SER A 22 -51.00 3.34 25.06
N ASN A 23 -49.89 4.10 25.12
CA ASN A 23 -49.14 4.67 26.27
C ASN A 23 -49.15 4.05 27.71
N ALA A 24 -47.94 3.83 28.27
CA ALA A 24 -47.33 4.61 29.39
C ALA A 24 -46.57 3.80 30.49
N ASN A 25 -45.48 4.43 30.98
CA ASN A 25 -44.75 4.27 32.25
C ASN A 25 -43.74 3.11 32.48
N ALA A 26 -42.62 3.51 33.13
CA ALA A 26 -41.40 2.77 33.47
C ALA A 26 -41.43 2.30 34.96
N PRO A 27 -40.32 1.89 35.64
CA PRO A 27 -38.94 1.58 35.20
C PRO A 27 -38.38 0.23 35.74
N ALA A 28 -37.13 -0.10 35.38
CA ALA A 28 -36.34 -1.17 36.02
C ALA A 28 -34.92 -0.68 36.38
N ARG A 29 -34.35 -1.20 37.47
CA ARG A 29 -33.21 -0.63 38.23
C ARG A 29 -31.83 -1.17 37.85
N ASP A 30 -30.81 -0.36 38.18
CA ASP A 30 -29.37 -0.65 38.17
C ASP A 30 -28.91 -1.78 39.11
N VAL A 31 -27.83 -2.49 38.73
CA VAL A 31 -26.72 -2.95 39.60
C VAL A 31 -25.40 -2.99 38.75
N PRO A 32 -24.21 -2.59 39.27
CA PRO A 32 -22.99 -2.29 38.47
C PRO A 32 -21.86 -3.37 38.57
N PRO A 33 -20.66 -3.18 37.94
CA PRO A 33 -19.63 -4.24 37.76
C PRO A 33 -18.49 -4.22 38.81
N ALA A 34 -17.55 -5.18 38.72
CA ALA A 34 -16.40 -5.34 39.62
C ALA A 34 -15.03 -5.40 38.89
N HIS A 35 -13.97 -4.94 39.58
CA HIS A 35 -12.63 -4.63 39.04
C HIS A 35 -11.47 -5.49 39.65
N SER A 36 -10.50 -5.85 38.79
CA SER A 36 -9.01 -5.95 38.98
C SER A 36 -8.28 -6.58 40.20
N ALA A 37 -7.39 -7.54 39.89
CA ALA A 37 -5.97 -7.73 40.37
C ALA A 37 -5.69 -8.15 41.86
N PRO A 38 -4.44 -8.51 42.28
CA PRO A 38 -3.13 -8.72 41.60
C PRO A 38 -2.39 -10.07 41.95
N GLU A 39 -1.03 -10.12 41.95
CA GLU A 39 -0.13 -11.31 41.82
C GLU A 39 0.62 -11.83 43.09
N ARG A 40 0.99 -13.14 43.10
CA ARG A 40 2.28 -13.81 43.57
C ARG A 40 2.86 -13.55 45.01
N PRO A 41 3.97 -14.20 45.49
CA PRO A 41 4.74 -15.43 45.12
C PRO A 41 5.14 -16.38 46.32
N THR A 42 6.02 -17.38 46.06
CA THR A 42 6.85 -18.21 47.01
C THR A 42 6.15 -19.32 47.83
N GLY A 43 6.79 -20.41 48.30
CA GLY A 43 8.11 -21.01 48.06
C GLY A 43 8.56 -22.03 49.14
N ILE A 44 9.43 -22.99 48.78
CA ILE A 44 10.42 -23.72 49.65
C ILE A 44 9.98 -24.92 50.56
N LEU A 45 10.78 -26.01 50.43
CA LEU A 45 11.09 -27.20 51.28
C LEU A 45 10.16 -27.73 52.41
N GLY A 46 10.11 -29.08 52.53
CA GLY A 46 10.55 -29.74 53.79
C GLY A 46 9.82 -31.01 54.28
N GLY A 47 10.51 -32.16 54.28
CA GLY A 47 10.21 -33.35 55.12
C GLY A 47 8.98 -34.19 54.74
N LEU A 48 8.79 -35.42 55.25
CA LEU A 48 9.63 -36.23 56.14
C LEU A 48 9.31 -37.73 55.96
N ILE A 49 10.29 -38.61 56.14
CA ILE A 49 10.14 -40.07 56.07
C ILE A 49 9.43 -40.59 57.32
N ARG A 50 8.45 -41.51 57.17
CA ARG A 50 8.21 -42.58 58.15
C ARG A 50 7.93 -43.92 57.48
N TYR A 51 8.70 -44.92 57.90
CA TYR A 51 8.65 -46.30 57.48
C TYR A 51 8.35 -47.14 58.73
N VAL A 52 7.30 -47.97 58.73
CA VAL A 52 7.10 -49.03 59.74
C VAL A 52 6.45 -50.24 59.05
N PRO A 53 6.99 -51.47 59.18
CA PRO A 53 6.49 -52.66 58.50
C PRO A 53 5.47 -53.47 59.33
N GLY A 54 4.65 -54.29 58.66
CA GLY A 54 3.71 -55.23 59.29
C GLY A 54 3.43 -56.45 58.39
N TYR A 55 3.28 -57.64 58.98
CA TYR A 55 3.43 -58.94 58.29
C TYR A 55 2.10 -59.68 58.00
N ARG A 56 2.09 -60.36 56.83
CA ARG A 56 1.47 -61.67 56.49
C ARG A 56 -0.05 -61.91 56.38
N SER A 57 -0.36 -62.45 55.19
CA SER A 57 -1.17 -63.65 54.86
C SER A 57 -2.71 -63.61 54.82
N GLY A 58 -3.23 -63.59 53.58
CA GLY A 58 -4.55 -64.09 53.17
C GLY A 58 -4.64 -64.14 51.62
N ARG A 59 -4.97 -65.29 51.03
CA ARG A 59 -5.30 -65.50 49.60
C ARG A 59 -6.79 -65.93 49.51
N PRO A 60 -7.54 -65.79 48.38
CA PRO A 60 -7.05 -65.90 46.99
C PRO A 60 -7.72 -65.02 45.89
N ARG A 61 -7.26 -65.24 44.64
CA ARG A 61 -7.88 -64.92 43.32
C ARG A 61 -8.01 -63.44 42.88
N VAL A 62 -7.12 -63.06 41.95
CA VAL A 62 -7.26 -61.98 40.96
C VAL A 62 -6.71 -62.53 39.61
N PRO A 63 -7.32 -62.24 38.44
CA PRO A 63 -6.85 -62.73 37.14
C PRO A 63 -5.47 -62.18 36.74
N PRO A 64 -4.78 -62.76 35.73
CA PRO A 64 -3.45 -62.32 35.35
C PRO A 64 -3.46 -60.87 34.83
N THR A 65 -2.85 -59.97 35.60
CA THR A 65 -2.54 -58.62 35.16
C THR A 65 -1.55 -58.66 34.01
N VAL A 66 -1.83 -57.86 32.98
CA VAL A 66 -0.93 -57.60 31.86
C VAL A 66 0.44 -57.19 32.42
N GLY A 67 1.46 -57.98 32.08
CA GLY A 67 2.84 -57.57 32.27
C GLY A 67 3.12 -56.36 31.38
N ALA A 68 2.99 -55.16 31.95
CA ALA A 68 3.40 -53.93 31.32
C ALA A 68 4.93 -53.88 31.25
N SER A 69 5.50 -54.64 30.31
CA SER A 69 6.78 -54.27 29.72
C SER A 69 6.71 -52.78 29.37
N PRO A 70 7.72 -51.96 29.71
CA PRO A 70 7.73 -50.58 29.24
C PRO A 70 7.66 -50.62 27.71
N LEU A 71 6.61 -50.03 27.15
CA LEU A 71 6.42 -49.93 25.71
C LEU A 71 7.60 -49.12 25.15
N GLN A 72 8.64 -49.82 24.70
CA GLN A 72 9.60 -49.27 23.76
C GLN A 72 8.79 -48.88 22.52
N ARG A 73 8.43 -47.58 22.45
CA ARG A 73 7.79 -47.00 21.27
C ARG A 73 8.75 -47.20 20.11
N SER A 74 8.47 -48.19 19.29
CA SER A 74 9.21 -48.43 18.05
C SER A 74 9.05 -47.20 17.16
N THR A 75 10.08 -46.36 17.10
CA THR A 75 10.21 -45.19 16.23
C THR A 75 10.51 -45.60 14.79
N ALA A 76 9.91 -46.70 14.34
CA ALA A 76 10.09 -47.23 12.99
C ALA A 76 9.48 -46.28 11.95
N LEU A 77 10.33 -45.49 11.31
CA LEU A 77 9.95 -44.68 10.15
C LEU A 77 9.44 -45.60 9.04
N ARG A 78 8.21 -45.33 8.57
CA ARG A 78 7.61 -46.09 7.47
C ARG A 78 8.44 -45.94 6.19
N PRO A 79 8.67 -47.01 5.39
CA PRO A 79 9.26 -46.91 4.07
C PRO A 79 8.52 -45.91 3.17
N TYR A 80 9.28 -45.10 2.41
CA TYR A 80 8.69 -44.01 1.61
C TYR A 80 7.73 -44.53 0.53
N ARG A 81 8.04 -45.67 -0.11
CA ARG A 81 7.15 -46.39 -1.03
C ARG A 81 5.74 -46.65 -0.46
N ASP A 82 5.61 -46.89 0.84
CA ASP A 82 4.33 -47.17 1.50
C ASP A 82 3.58 -45.88 1.81
N VAL A 83 4.30 -44.80 2.10
CA VAL A 83 3.75 -43.43 2.20
C VAL A 83 3.18 -43.02 0.84
N LEU A 84 3.98 -43.11 -0.23
CA LEU A 84 3.56 -42.82 -1.60
C LEU A 84 2.38 -43.68 -2.06
N SER A 85 2.34 -44.96 -1.66
CA SER A 85 1.22 -45.86 -1.94
C SER A 85 -0.04 -45.56 -1.13
N GLN A 86 0.07 -44.95 0.07
CA GLN A 86 -1.08 -44.41 0.79
C GLN A 86 -1.56 -43.10 0.16
N TRP A 87 -0.65 -42.17 -0.11
CA TRP A 87 -0.91 -40.87 -0.75
C TRP A 87 -1.63 -41.04 -2.10
N GLN A 88 -1.16 -41.94 -2.96
CA GLN A 88 -1.84 -42.29 -4.21
C GLN A 88 -3.26 -42.81 -3.98
N ARG A 89 -3.49 -43.67 -2.99
CA ARG A 89 -4.83 -44.21 -2.68
C ARG A 89 -5.77 -43.13 -2.14
N HIS A 90 -5.25 -42.24 -1.30
CA HIS A 90 -6.01 -41.12 -0.74
C HIS A 90 -6.51 -40.18 -1.85
N TYR A 91 -5.64 -39.56 -2.63
CA TYR A 91 -6.07 -38.63 -3.69
C TYR A 91 -6.78 -39.30 -4.88
N ARG A 92 -6.61 -40.61 -5.08
CA ARG A 92 -7.41 -41.34 -6.08
C ARG A 92 -8.89 -41.47 -5.67
N ALA A 93 -9.16 -41.51 -4.36
CA ALA A 93 -10.50 -41.52 -3.76
C ALA A 93 -11.03 -40.10 -3.52
N ASP A 94 -10.27 -39.23 -2.87
CA ASP A 94 -10.62 -37.82 -2.66
C ASP A 94 -10.06 -36.94 -3.79
N ARG A 95 -10.98 -36.38 -4.57
CA ARG A 95 -10.71 -35.52 -5.73
C ARG A 95 -11.17 -34.08 -5.53
N SER A 96 -11.53 -33.71 -4.31
CA SER A 96 -12.04 -32.38 -3.99
C SER A 96 -10.99 -31.29 -4.28
N ARG A 97 -11.45 -30.15 -4.85
CA ARG A 97 -10.66 -28.99 -5.36
C ARG A 97 -9.56 -29.32 -6.39
N TRP A 98 -8.56 -30.11 -6.03
CA TRP A 98 -7.35 -30.33 -6.81
C TRP A 98 -7.60 -30.92 -8.20
N HIS A 99 -8.53 -31.86 -8.35
CA HIS A 99 -8.65 -32.64 -9.60
C HIS A 99 -9.23 -31.81 -10.74
N SER A 100 -10.25 -30.98 -10.45
CA SER A 100 -10.77 -30.01 -11.43
C SER A 100 -9.73 -28.96 -11.80
N ALA A 101 -9.00 -28.43 -10.82
CA ALA A 101 -7.94 -27.44 -11.06
C ALA A 101 -6.79 -28.01 -11.91
N TRP A 102 -6.29 -29.20 -11.58
CA TRP A 102 -5.30 -29.93 -12.37
C TRP A 102 -5.78 -30.18 -13.81
N ARG A 103 -7.03 -30.62 -14.00
CA ARG A 103 -7.59 -30.85 -15.34
C ARG A 103 -7.83 -29.57 -16.14
N GLN A 104 -8.13 -28.46 -15.47
CA GLN A 104 -8.30 -27.15 -16.09
C GLN A 104 -6.94 -26.53 -16.48
N ALA A 105 -5.94 -26.60 -15.61
CA ALA A 105 -4.59 -26.11 -15.90
C ALA A 105 -3.95 -26.83 -17.10
N ASN A 106 -4.33 -28.09 -17.34
CA ASN A 106 -3.86 -28.92 -18.45
C ASN A 106 -4.91 -29.10 -19.58
N SER A 107 -5.94 -28.26 -19.68
CA SER A 107 -7.02 -28.45 -20.66
C SER A 107 -6.57 -28.39 -22.12
N ASN A 108 -5.48 -27.66 -22.38
CA ASN A 108 -4.98 -27.37 -23.73
C ASN A 108 -3.86 -28.32 -24.17
N ASP A 109 -3.39 -29.23 -23.29
CA ASP A 109 -2.36 -30.21 -23.63
C ASP A 109 -2.97 -31.62 -23.76
N PRO A 110 -3.13 -32.14 -25.00
CA PRO A 110 -3.68 -33.48 -25.23
C PRO A 110 -2.70 -34.62 -24.91
N GLN A 111 -1.42 -34.34 -24.64
CA GLN A 111 -0.40 -35.36 -24.33
C GLN A 111 -0.31 -35.72 -22.85
N VAL A 112 -0.88 -34.90 -21.95
CA VAL A 112 -0.87 -35.14 -20.51
C VAL A 112 -1.62 -36.43 -20.17
N GLU A 113 -1.06 -37.26 -19.29
CA GLU A 113 -1.72 -38.49 -18.81
C GLU A 113 -2.94 -38.11 -17.95
N THR A 114 -4.11 -38.08 -18.58
CA THR A 114 -5.36 -37.65 -17.94
C THR A 114 -5.99 -38.70 -17.02
N ARG A 115 -5.51 -39.96 -17.03
CA ARG A 115 -6.01 -41.01 -16.12
C ARG A 115 -5.41 -40.81 -14.74
N THR A 116 -6.21 -40.23 -13.83
CA THR A 116 -5.87 -39.89 -12.42
C THR A 116 -4.95 -40.91 -11.73
N ALA A 117 -5.22 -42.20 -11.91
CA ALA A 117 -4.43 -43.29 -11.32
C ALA A 117 -2.98 -43.39 -11.83
N ARG A 118 -2.77 -43.22 -13.14
CA ARG A 118 -1.45 -43.26 -13.77
C ARG A 118 -0.71 -41.94 -13.54
N ALA A 119 -1.42 -40.83 -13.58
CA ALA A 119 -0.90 -39.50 -13.28
C ALA A 119 -0.34 -39.42 -11.84
N LEU A 120 -1.12 -39.82 -10.83
CA LEU A 120 -0.66 -39.90 -9.43
C LEU A 120 0.50 -40.90 -9.26
N LYS A 121 0.52 -42.01 -10.00
CA LYS A 121 1.65 -42.95 -9.97
C LYS A 121 2.93 -42.30 -10.55
N ALA A 122 2.83 -41.58 -11.66
CA ALA A 122 3.94 -40.82 -12.22
C ALA A 122 4.48 -39.77 -11.23
N THR A 123 3.62 -38.99 -10.57
CA THR A 123 4.05 -38.07 -9.50
C THR A 123 4.79 -38.81 -8.39
N ALA A 124 4.26 -39.95 -7.94
CA ALA A 124 4.89 -40.75 -6.89
C ALA A 124 6.26 -41.30 -7.31
N ASP A 125 6.43 -41.73 -8.56
CA ASP A 125 7.71 -42.21 -9.08
C ASP A 125 8.74 -41.08 -9.18
N MET A 126 8.32 -39.88 -9.60
CA MET A 126 9.17 -38.68 -9.61
C MET A 126 9.57 -38.23 -8.20
N LEU A 127 8.65 -38.32 -7.23
CA LEU A 127 8.94 -38.03 -5.82
C LEU A 127 9.90 -39.04 -5.20
N GLU A 128 9.79 -40.34 -5.54
CA GLU A 128 10.72 -41.37 -5.06
C GLU A 128 12.12 -41.15 -5.66
N ASP A 129 12.21 -40.92 -6.97
CA ASP A 129 13.46 -40.60 -7.67
C ASP A 129 14.15 -39.33 -7.11
N ALA A 130 13.38 -38.28 -6.80
CA ALA A 130 13.87 -37.05 -6.18
C ALA A 130 14.41 -37.23 -4.74
N THR A 131 14.29 -38.40 -4.13
CA THR A 131 14.97 -38.72 -2.86
C THR A 131 16.39 -39.29 -3.03
N LEU A 132 16.80 -39.59 -4.27
CA LEU A 132 18.09 -40.23 -4.55
C LEU A 132 19.28 -39.26 -4.46
N PRO A 133 20.45 -39.71 -3.97
CA PRO A 133 21.66 -38.89 -3.96
C PRO A 133 22.03 -38.37 -5.36
N GLY A 134 22.45 -37.11 -5.44
CA GLY A 134 22.83 -36.47 -6.70
C GLY A 134 21.67 -35.83 -7.47
N ARG A 135 20.41 -35.97 -7.00
CA ARG A 135 19.32 -35.09 -7.45
C ARG A 135 19.51 -33.70 -6.85
N VAL A 136 19.25 -32.68 -7.66
CA VAL A 136 19.39 -31.26 -7.30
C VAL A 136 18.09 -30.48 -7.55
N ALA A 137 17.25 -30.98 -8.47
CA ALA A 137 15.98 -30.38 -8.87
C ALA A 137 14.82 -31.38 -8.78
N LEU A 138 13.62 -30.89 -8.47
CA LEU A 138 12.34 -31.58 -8.63
C LEU A 138 11.44 -30.77 -9.57
N GLU A 139 11.21 -31.31 -10.77
CA GLU A 139 10.51 -30.62 -11.86
C GLU A 139 9.17 -31.32 -12.16
N LEU A 140 8.10 -30.92 -11.46
CA LEU A 140 6.76 -31.48 -11.62
C LEU A 140 5.94 -30.64 -12.60
N HIS A 141 5.85 -31.10 -13.84
CA HIS A 141 5.09 -30.46 -14.91
C HIS A 141 3.87 -31.31 -15.28
N SER A 142 2.67 -30.74 -15.18
CA SER A 142 1.40 -31.37 -15.58
C SER A 142 1.02 -32.68 -14.86
N VAL A 143 1.84 -33.13 -13.91
CA VAL A 143 1.59 -34.29 -13.05
C VAL A 143 0.93 -33.86 -11.74
N PRO A 144 -0.10 -34.56 -11.25
CA PRO A 144 -0.90 -34.09 -10.13
C PRO A 144 -0.16 -34.25 -8.79
N LEU A 145 0.01 -33.14 -8.08
CA LEU A 145 0.52 -33.08 -6.71
C LEU A 145 -0.44 -32.21 -5.86
N PRO A 146 -1.52 -32.79 -5.31
CA PRO A 146 -2.52 -32.01 -4.56
C PRO A 146 -1.94 -31.41 -3.27
N GLN A 147 -1.13 -32.22 -2.59
CA GLN A 147 -0.28 -31.88 -1.45
C GLN A 147 0.95 -32.79 -1.50
N PHE A 148 2.03 -32.43 -0.80
CA PHE A 148 3.17 -33.33 -0.61
C PHE A 148 2.80 -34.52 0.29
N PRO A 149 3.35 -35.73 0.03
CA PRO A 149 3.26 -36.83 0.99
C PRO A 149 4.04 -36.54 2.27
N ASP A 150 3.72 -37.27 3.35
CA ASP A 150 4.53 -37.29 4.57
C ASP A 150 6.01 -37.57 4.26
N GLN A 151 6.90 -37.15 5.16
CA GLN A 151 8.35 -37.30 5.03
C GLN A 151 8.98 -36.43 3.91
N ALA A 152 8.38 -35.27 3.60
CA ALA A 152 8.94 -34.29 2.67
C ALA A 152 10.39 -33.86 3.01
N TYR A 153 10.82 -33.98 4.28
CA TYR A 153 12.23 -33.82 4.70
C TYR A 153 13.24 -34.64 3.90
N ARG A 154 12.83 -35.70 3.20
CA ARG A 154 13.70 -36.47 2.28
C ARG A 154 14.22 -35.62 1.11
N LEU A 155 13.47 -34.56 0.75
CA LEU A 155 13.77 -33.61 -0.31
C LEU A 155 14.59 -32.40 0.19
N SER A 156 15.06 -32.43 1.45
CA SER A 156 15.84 -31.33 2.09
C SER A 156 17.16 -30.99 1.42
N HIS A 157 17.65 -31.85 0.53
CA HIS A 157 18.87 -31.67 -0.25
C HIS A 157 18.66 -30.96 -1.60
N LEU A 158 17.41 -30.84 -2.07
CA LEU A 158 17.10 -30.20 -3.34
C LEU A 158 17.36 -28.68 -3.28
N GLN A 159 17.88 -28.14 -4.38
CA GLN A 159 18.18 -26.73 -4.56
C GLN A 159 17.16 -26.05 -5.48
N HIS A 160 16.51 -26.79 -6.37
CA HIS A 160 15.54 -26.27 -7.32
C HIS A 160 14.22 -27.05 -7.24
N MET A 161 13.10 -26.36 -7.31
CA MET A 161 11.78 -27.00 -7.32
C MET A 161 10.81 -26.22 -8.20
N THR A 162 10.23 -26.89 -9.19
CA THR A 162 9.16 -26.38 -10.03
C THR A 162 7.92 -27.26 -9.85
N ILE A 163 6.77 -26.64 -9.58
CA ILE A 163 5.48 -27.31 -9.50
C ILE A 163 4.52 -26.55 -10.42
N ASN A 164 4.38 -27.04 -11.65
CA ASN A 164 3.62 -26.41 -12.71
C ASN A 164 2.38 -27.26 -13.10
N ALA A 165 1.20 -26.64 -13.09
CA ALA A 165 -0.06 -27.24 -13.50
C ALA A 165 -0.36 -28.57 -12.77
N ALA A 166 -0.07 -28.62 -11.46
CA ALA A 166 -0.12 -29.85 -10.65
C ALA A 166 -1.39 -29.98 -9.80
N GLY A 167 -2.22 -28.94 -9.72
CA GLY A 167 -3.38 -28.91 -8.82
C GLY A 167 -3.00 -28.77 -7.35
N LEU A 168 -1.81 -28.24 -7.04
CA LEU A 168 -1.31 -28.04 -5.68
C LEU A 168 -2.23 -27.09 -4.89
N MET A 169 -2.81 -27.59 -3.81
CA MET A 169 -3.72 -26.83 -2.94
C MET A 169 -2.96 -26.11 -1.81
N GLU A 170 -1.95 -26.77 -1.24
CA GLU A 170 -1.15 -26.23 -0.13
C GLU A 170 0.29 -26.77 -0.16
N LEU A 171 1.22 -25.98 0.38
CA LEU A 171 2.59 -26.40 0.69
C LEU A 171 2.67 -26.91 2.15
N PRO A 172 3.65 -27.76 2.49
CA PRO A 172 3.86 -28.23 3.87
C PRO A 172 3.99 -27.08 4.86
N ALA A 173 3.27 -27.16 5.98
CA ALA A 173 3.32 -26.16 7.06
C ALA A 173 4.74 -25.95 7.64
N THR A 174 5.65 -26.92 7.47
CA THR A 174 7.06 -26.87 7.87
C THR A 174 7.97 -26.90 6.63
N MET A 175 8.23 -25.72 6.04
CA MET A 175 9.07 -25.57 4.85
C MET A 175 10.57 -25.80 5.12
N GLN A 176 11.02 -25.84 6.38
CA GLN A 176 12.38 -26.26 6.76
C GLN A 176 12.74 -27.66 6.23
N GLN A 177 11.74 -28.47 5.86
CA GLN A 177 11.92 -29.73 5.15
C GLN A 177 12.60 -29.58 3.77
N PHE A 178 12.67 -28.36 3.23
CA PHE A 178 13.30 -28.01 1.97
C PHE A 178 14.45 -27.00 2.17
N ALA A 179 15.16 -27.05 3.30
CA ALA A 179 16.16 -26.05 3.71
C ALA A 179 17.30 -25.75 2.71
N SER A 180 17.55 -26.61 1.72
CA SER A 180 18.55 -26.36 0.67
C SER A 180 18.04 -25.58 -0.55
N LEU A 181 16.74 -25.27 -0.66
CA LEU A 181 16.18 -24.60 -1.84
C LEU A 181 16.82 -23.22 -2.07
N GLU A 182 17.30 -23.04 -3.30
CA GLU A 182 17.77 -21.80 -3.89
C GLU A 182 16.73 -21.21 -4.86
N THR A 183 15.92 -22.04 -5.53
CA THR A 183 14.81 -21.59 -6.38
C THR A 183 13.52 -22.38 -6.14
N LEU A 184 12.38 -21.68 -6.10
CA LEU A 184 11.05 -22.26 -6.00
C LEU A 184 10.09 -21.59 -7.00
N THR A 185 9.54 -22.38 -7.91
CA THR A 185 8.56 -21.95 -8.92
C THR A 185 7.24 -22.69 -8.74
N LEU A 186 6.15 -21.96 -8.51
CA LEU A 186 4.79 -22.48 -8.36
C LEU A 186 3.93 -21.90 -9.48
N ALA A 187 3.50 -22.71 -10.44
CA ALA A 187 2.80 -22.23 -11.62
C ALA A 187 1.46 -22.96 -11.84
N HIS A 188 0.41 -22.22 -12.21
CA HIS A 188 -0.90 -22.75 -12.59
C HIS A 188 -1.53 -23.70 -11.54
N ASN A 189 -1.54 -23.29 -10.27
CA ASN A 189 -2.07 -24.09 -9.15
C ASN A 189 -3.19 -23.37 -8.38
N PRO A 190 -4.17 -24.10 -7.79
CA PRO A 190 -5.21 -23.58 -6.90
C PRO A 190 -4.70 -23.30 -5.48
N LEU A 191 -3.50 -22.74 -5.38
CA LEU A 191 -2.84 -22.44 -4.10
C LEU A 191 -3.48 -21.17 -3.52
N ASP A 192 -4.13 -21.29 -2.36
CA ASP A 192 -4.82 -20.16 -1.71
C ASP A 192 -3.93 -19.37 -0.73
N SER A 193 -2.88 -20.00 -0.22
CA SER A 193 -2.01 -19.45 0.83
C SER A 193 -0.58 -19.99 0.74
N LEU A 194 0.37 -19.26 1.32
CA LEU A 194 1.74 -19.76 1.57
C LEU A 194 1.91 -20.01 3.06
N PRO A 195 2.56 -21.12 3.48
CA PRO A 195 2.86 -21.36 4.89
C PRO A 195 3.85 -20.31 5.39
N ALA A 196 3.63 -19.75 6.58
CA ALA A 196 4.52 -18.74 7.17
C ALA A 196 5.97 -19.23 7.33
N SER A 197 6.18 -20.55 7.44
CA SER A 197 7.51 -21.16 7.48
C SER A 197 8.29 -21.03 6.16
N ILE A 198 7.69 -20.62 5.04
CA ILE A 198 8.42 -20.32 3.80
C ILE A 198 9.52 -19.28 4.05
N ALA A 199 9.31 -18.38 5.00
CA ALA A 199 10.30 -17.40 5.40
C ALA A 199 11.60 -18.03 5.96
N THR A 200 11.55 -19.27 6.44
CA THR A 200 12.74 -19.95 6.99
C THR A 200 13.68 -20.53 5.92
N LEU A 201 13.33 -20.41 4.63
CA LEU A 201 14.18 -20.81 3.51
C LEU A 201 15.30 -19.80 3.27
N SER A 202 16.26 -19.72 4.21
CA SER A 202 17.34 -18.72 4.20
C SER A 202 18.28 -18.83 2.99
N ARG A 203 18.26 -19.93 2.23
CA ARG A 203 19.03 -20.11 0.98
C ARG A 203 18.29 -19.66 -0.29
N LEU A 204 16.98 -19.40 -0.20
CA LEU A 204 16.14 -19.11 -1.36
C LEU A 204 16.58 -17.79 -2.01
N ARG A 205 16.96 -17.83 -3.29
CA ARG A 205 17.35 -16.69 -4.12
C ARG A 205 16.23 -16.26 -5.06
N GLU A 206 15.45 -17.20 -5.57
CA GLU A 206 14.30 -16.91 -6.45
C GLU A 206 13.02 -17.58 -5.96
N LEU A 207 11.95 -16.79 -5.81
CA LEU A 207 10.60 -17.25 -5.58
C LEU A 207 9.70 -16.74 -6.72
N SER A 208 9.10 -17.66 -7.46
CA SER A 208 8.22 -17.34 -8.60
C SER A 208 6.87 -18.01 -8.42
N ILE A 209 5.80 -17.21 -8.43
CA ILE A 209 4.42 -17.67 -8.32
C ILE A 209 3.64 -17.12 -9.50
N LEU A 210 3.19 -18.01 -10.38
CA LEU A 210 2.69 -17.70 -11.72
C LEU A 210 1.29 -18.30 -11.91
N SER A 211 0.30 -17.49 -12.26
CA SER A 211 -1.08 -17.92 -12.48
C SER A 211 -1.67 -18.75 -11.34
N CYS A 212 -1.46 -18.29 -10.10
CA CYS A 212 -2.09 -18.83 -8.89
C CYS A 212 -3.14 -17.82 -8.38
N PRO A 213 -4.35 -17.76 -8.98
CA PRO A 213 -5.32 -16.69 -8.72
C PRO A 213 -5.99 -16.77 -7.35
N GLU A 214 -5.93 -17.93 -6.68
CA GLU A 214 -6.48 -18.10 -5.33
C GLU A 214 -5.57 -17.48 -4.24
N LEU A 215 -4.28 -17.26 -4.53
CA LEU A 215 -3.31 -16.68 -3.59
C LEU A 215 -3.55 -15.17 -3.43
N LYS A 216 -4.15 -14.77 -2.30
CA LYS A 216 -4.55 -13.37 -2.03
C LYS A 216 -3.58 -12.56 -1.19
N GLU A 217 -2.67 -13.22 -0.49
CA GLU A 217 -1.75 -12.58 0.45
C GLU A 217 -0.41 -13.34 0.52
N LEU A 218 0.64 -12.62 0.93
CA LEU A 218 1.90 -13.22 1.35
C LEU A 218 1.93 -13.31 2.89
N PRO A 219 2.70 -14.23 3.48
CA PRO A 219 2.87 -14.30 4.92
C PRO A 219 3.38 -12.98 5.51
N GLU A 220 2.82 -12.55 6.64
CA GLU A 220 3.12 -11.25 7.27
C GLU A 220 4.60 -11.00 7.54
N ARG A 221 5.40 -12.06 7.78
CA ARG A 221 6.83 -12.01 8.09
C ARG A 221 7.64 -12.74 7.03
N LEU A 222 8.06 -12.02 5.99
CA LEU A 222 9.01 -12.50 4.98
C LEU A 222 10.47 -12.37 5.44
N ALA A 223 10.76 -11.27 6.14
CA ALA A 223 12.03 -11.02 6.81
C ALA A 223 11.83 -10.15 8.06
N SER A 224 12.77 -10.22 8.99
CA SER A 224 12.82 -9.40 10.21
C SER A 224 14.27 -9.09 10.57
N THR A 225 14.49 -8.04 11.36
CA THR A 225 15.78 -7.77 11.99
C THR A 225 15.64 -8.04 13.48
N ASN A 226 16.51 -8.86 14.05
CA ASN A 226 16.47 -9.21 15.47
C ASN A 226 17.13 -8.12 16.34
N ALA A 227 17.06 -8.28 17.67
CA ALA A 227 17.57 -7.26 18.61
C ALA A 227 19.09 -7.01 18.52
N SER A 228 19.85 -7.96 17.96
CA SER A 228 21.28 -7.85 17.67
C SER A 228 21.59 -7.17 16.32
N GLY A 229 20.57 -6.81 15.54
CA GLY A 229 20.73 -6.22 14.21
C GLY A 229 20.94 -7.24 13.09
N GLU A 230 20.89 -8.54 13.37
CA GLU A 230 20.99 -9.56 12.34
C GLU A 230 19.65 -9.71 11.61
N HIS A 231 19.71 -10.01 10.32
CA HIS A 231 18.52 -10.27 9.51
C HIS A 231 18.14 -11.75 9.57
N GLU A 232 16.85 -12.01 9.70
CA GLU A 232 16.22 -13.33 9.73
C GLU A 232 15.15 -13.41 8.64
N GLY A 233 14.84 -14.63 8.17
CA GLY A 233 13.85 -14.87 7.12
C GLY A 233 14.48 -15.14 5.74
N LEU A 234 13.84 -14.65 4.67
CA LEU A 234 14.27 -14.78 3.27
C LEU A 234 15.48 -13.89 2.92
N VAL A 235 16.53 -13.97 3.74
CA VAL A 235 17.67 -13.05 3.72
C VAL A 235 18.48 -13.08 2.43
N ASN A 236 18.48 -14.20 1.69
CA ASN A 236 19.19 -14.33 0.41
C ASN A 236 18.29 -14.15 -0.82
N LEU A 237 17.01 -13.78 -0.66
CA LEU A 237 16.09 -13.64 -1.78
C LEU A 237 16.50 -12.45 -2.66
N GLN A 238 16.77 -12.72 -3.93
CA GLN A 238 17.20 -11.74 -4.93
C GLN A 238 16.07 -11.41 -5.91
N LYS A 239 15.13 -12.33 -6.14
CA LYS A 239 14.04 -12.16 -7.09
C LYS A 239 12.74 -12.74 -6.55
N LEU A 240 11.69 -11.92 -6.57
CA LEU A 240 10.32 -12.28 -6.22
C LEU A 240 9.42 -11.96 -7.42
N GLN A 241 8.76 -12.97 -7.97
CA GLN A 241 7.80 -12.84 -9.06
C GLN A 241 6.43 -13.33 -8.62
N LEU A 242 5.41 -12.50 -8.81
CA LEU A 242 4.01 -12.72 -8.45
C LEU A 242 3.16 -12.32 -9.66
N VAL A 243 2.92 -13.25 -10.59
CA VAL A 243 2.26 -12.97 -11.88
C VAL A 243 0.90 -13.65 -11.92
N GLY A 244 -0.18 -12.92 -12.20
CA GLY A 244 -1.52 -13.50 -12.26
C GLY A 244 -1.97 -14.11 -10.93
N THR A 245 -1.71 -13.41 -9.82
CA THR A 245 -2.09 -13.80 -8.46
C THR A 245 -3.28 -12.97 -7.98
N GLY A 246 -3.91 -13.38 -6.87
CA GLY A 246 -4.96 -12.61 -6.20
C GLY A 246 -4.44 -11.52 -5.27
N ILE A 247 -3.13 -11.23 -5.25
CA ILE A 247 -2.47 -10.37 -4.25
C ILE A 247 -2.92 -8.91 -4.38
N THR A 248 -3.46 -8.35 -3.28
CA THR A 248 -4.03 -7.00 -3.22
C THR A 248 -3.15 -5.97 -2.50
N SER A 249 -2.21 -6.42 -1.67
CA SER A 249 -1.24 -5.61 -0.92
C SER A 249 0.00 -6.45 -0.58
N LEU A 250 1.06 -5.80 -0.07
CA LEU A 250 2.29 -6.47 0.37
C LEU A 250 2.50 -6.31 1.87
N PRO A 251 3.01 -7.33 2.58
CA PRO A 251 3.31 -7.23 4.01
C PRO A 251 4.47 -6.25 4.22
N ALA A 252 4.43 -5.46 5.30
CA ALA A 252 5.46 -4.46 5.61
C ALA A 252 6.88 -5.07 5.69
N SER A 253 6.97 -6.34 6.09
CA SER A 253 8.22 -7.13 6.15
C SER A 253 8.91 -7.34 4.81
N ILE A 254 8.25 -7.10 3.67
CA ILE A 254 8.90 -7.15 2.35
C ILE A 254 10.10 -6.20 2.25
N THR A 255 10.04 -5.07 2.97
CA THR A 255 11.13 -4.08 3.03
C THR A 255 12.35 -4.58 3.80
N GLY A 256 12.19 -5.65 4.59
CA GLY A 256 13.28 -6.35 5.28
C GLY A 256 14.14 -7.23 4.37
N LEU A 257 13.74 -7.47 3.11
CA LEU A 257 14.47 -8.30 2.15
C LEU A 257 15.71 -7.59 1.59
N GLN A 258 16.77 -7.55 2.39
CA GLN A 258 18.01 -6.78 2.11
C GLN A 258 18.70 -7.12 0.78
N ASN A 259 18.48 -8.33 0.25
CA ASN A 259 19.09 -8.82 -0.98
C ASN A 259 18.19 -8.74 -2.23
N LEU A 260 16.94 -8.30 -2.10
CA LEU A 260 16.00 -8.32 -3.21
C LEU A 260 16.38 -7.28 -4.26
N LYS A 261 16.67 -7.76 -5.48
CA LYS A 261 17.01 -6.95 -6.66
C LYS A 261 15.84 -6.74 -7.59
N THR A 262 14.95 -7.71 -7.67
CA THR A 262 13.86 -7.72 -8.64
C THR A 262 12.56 -8.10 -7.97
N LEU A 263 11.62 -7.17 -7.93
CA LEU A 263 10.26 -7.39 -7.49
C LEU A 263 9.33 -7.22 -8.69
N GLN A 264 8.68 -8.30 -9.11
CA GLN A 264 7.69 -8.28 -10.18
C GLN A 264 6.34 -8.72 -9.63
N ILE A 265 5.33 -7.88 -9.72
CA ILE A 265 3.94 -8.15 -9.34
C ILE A 265 3.11 -7.80 -10.56
N ARG A 266 2.80 -8.78 -11.41
CA ARG A 266 2.14 -8.53 -12.70
C ARG A 266 0.74 -9.11 -12.75
N ASN A 267 -0.16 -8.45 -13.49
CA ASN A 267 -1.53 -8.92 -13.72
C ASN A 267 -2.25 -9.35 -12.43
N SER A 268 -2.00 -8.64 -11.32
CA SER A 268 -2.52 -8.94 -9.98
C SER A 268 -3.25 -7.72 -9.43
N PRO A 269 -4.29 -7.87 -8.57
CA PRO A 269 -5.15 -6.78 -8.10
C PRO A 269 -4.49 -5.91 -7.00
N LEU A 270 -3.19 -5.63 -7.13
CA LEU A 270 -2.42 -4.81 -6.20
C LEU A 270 -3.01 -3.39 -6.16
N SER A 271 -3.62 -3.06 -5.02
CA SER A 271 -4.40 -1.83 -4.83
C SER A 271 -3.58 -0.67 -4.26
N ASN A 272 -2.51 -1.00 -3.52
CA ASN A 272 -1.61 -0.06 -2.88
C ASN A 272 -0.17 -0.60 -2.84
N LEU A 273 0.77 0.31 -2.61
CA LEU A 273 2.18 0.01 -2.37
C LEU A 273 2.69 1.00 -1.32
N ALA A 274 3.42 0.52 -0.31
CA ALA A 274 3.93 1.37 0.75
C ALA A 274 5.20 2.15 0.30
N PRO A 275 5.34 3.45 0.64
CA PRO A 275 6.55 4.25 0.32
C PRO A 275 7.87 3.62 0.77
N ALA A 276 7.82 2.79 1.83
CA ALA A 276 8.98 2.07 2.34
C ALA A 276 9.61 1.09 1.34
N ILE A 277 8.93 0.76 0.23
CA ILE A 277 9.54 0.01 -0.89
C ILE A 277 10.79 0.71 -1.46
N HIS A 278 10.84 2.05 -1.40
CA HIS A 278 11.99 2.85 -1.85
C HIS A 278 13.16 2.86 -0.86
N ARG A 279 13.05 2.16 0.28
CA ARG A 279 14.14 1.99 1.25
C ARG A 279 14.87 0.64 1.11
N MET A 280 14.48 -0.19 0.13
CA MET A 280 15.10 -1.49 -0.10
C MET A 280 16.50 -1.33 -0.73
N PRO A 281 17.60 -1.70 -0.05
CA PRO A 281 18.94 -1.22 -0.39
C PRO A 281 19.55 -1.82 -1.66
N ARG A 282 18.92 -2.85 -2.23
CA ARG A 282 19.39 -3.56 -3.43
C ARG A 282 18.36 -3.65 -4.55
N LEU A 283 17.19 -3.01 -4.42
CA LEU A 283 16.10 -3.11 -5.39
C LEU A 283 16.44 -2.34 -6.68
N GLU A 284 16.79 -3.09 -7.74
CA GLU A 284 17.19 -2.56 -9.06
C GLU A 284 16.01 -2.53 -10.06
N GLU A 285 15.03 -3.44 -9.92
CA GLU A 285 13.85 -3.53 -10.79
C GLU A 285 12.55 -3.70 -9.97
N LEU A 286 11.60 -2.79 -10.22
CA LEU A 286 10.23 -2.85 -9.73
C LEU A 286 9.28 -2.87 -10.93
N ASP A 287 8.53 -3.95 -11.06
CA ASP A 287 7.68 -4.20 -12.21
C ASP A 287 6.27 -4.54 -11.76
N LEU A 288 5.33 -3.63 -12.00
CA LEU A 288 3.92 -3.74 -11.62
C LEU A 288 3.01 -3.91 -12.85
N GLU A 289 3.53 -4.44 -13.96
CA GLU A 289 2.81 -4.50 -15.24
C GLU A 289 1.42 -5.16 -15.12
N GLY A 290 0.36 -4.46 -15.52
CA GLY A 290 -1.01 -4.95 -15.44
C GLY A 290 -1.63 -4.95 -14.03
N CYS A 291 -1.04 -4.23 -13.06
CA CYS A 291 -1.69 -3.97 -11.76
C CYS A 291 -2.82 -2.94 -11.91
N THR A 292 -3.92 -3.36 -12.55
CA THR A 292 -5.07 -2.51 -12.87
C THR A 292 -5.83 -1.98 -11.65
N ALA A 293 -5.58 -2.47 -10.43
CA ALA A 293 -6.16 -1.93 -9.20
C ALA A 293 -5.33 -0.77 -8.59
N LEU A 294 -4.10 -0.53 -9.07
CA LEU A 294 -3.18 0.45 -8.50
C LEU A 294 -3.59 1.87 -8.93
N CYS A 295 -4.23 2.61 -8.03
CA CYS A 295 -4.70 3.98 -8.32
C CYS A 295 -3.60 5.05 -8.25
N ASN A 296 -2.58 4.88 -7.41
CA ASN A 296 -1.50 5.86 -7.22
C ASN A 296 -0.18 5.13 -6.97
N TYR A 297 0.92 5.68 -7.48
CA TYR A 297 2.26 5.24 -7.10
C TYR A 297 2.73 5.98 -5.84
N PRO A 298 3.37 5.32 -4.86
CA PRO A 298 3.72 5.96 -3.59
C PRO A 298 4.84 7.01 -3.75
N PRO A 299 4.89 8.04 -2.88
CA PRO A 299 6.03 8.96 -2.79
C PRO A 299 7.35 8.26 -2.47
N ILE A 300 8.45 8.85 -2.95
CA ILE A 300 9.80 8.32 -2.75
C ILE A 300 10.35 8.69 -1.37
N PHE A 301 10.05 9.90 -0.88
CA PHE A 301 10.60 10.52 0.32
C PHE A 301 12.14 10.41 0.38
N GLY A 302 12.73 10.13 1.53
CA GLY A 302 14.15 9.78 1.69
C GLY A 302 14.50 8.35 1.24
N GLY A 303 13.79 7.79 0.27
CA GLY A 303 14.09 6.48 -0.30
C GLY A 303 15.38 6.50 -1.12
N SER A 304 16.25 5.51 -0.89
CA SER A 304 17.58 5.38 -1.49
C SER A 304 17.77 4.07 -2.28
N ALA A 305 16.69 3.36 -2.61
CA ALA A 305 16.73 2.16 -3.43
C ALA A 305 17.41 2.44 -4.79
N PRO A 306 18.37 1.60 -5.24
CA PRO A 306 19.12 1.78 -6.49
C PRO A 306 18.29 1.38 -7.72
N LEU A 307 17.08 1.95 -7.83
CA LEU A 307 16.07 1.53 -8.79
C LEU A 307 16.41 2.02 -10.19
N LYS A 308 16.70 1.06 -11.08
CA LYS A 308 17.03 1.28 -12.50
C LYS A 308 15.81 1.14 -13.39
N ARG A 309 14.89 0.23 -13.06
CA ARG A 309 13.72 -0.05 -13.90
C ARG A 309 12.44 0.02 -13.10
N LEU A 310 11.56 0.92 -13.50
CA LEU A 310 10.21 1.07 -12.99
C LEU A 310 9.21 0.81 -14.13
N ARG A 311 8.55 -0.33 -14.12
CA ARG A 311 7.48 -0.64 -15.08
C ARG A 311 6.13 -0.59 -14.40
N LEU A 312 5.27 0.29 -14.90
CA LEU A 312 3.88 0.47 -14.53
C LEU A 312 2.96 0.27 -15.75
N LYS A 313 3.47 -0.41 -16.78
CA LYS A 313 2.75 -0.66 -18.04
C LYS A 313 1.40 -1.34 -17.78
N ASP A 314 0.37 -0.92 -18.49
CA ASP A 314 -1.02 -1.41 -18.38
C ASP A 314 -1.63 -1.30 -16.96
N CYS A 315 -1.07 -0.46 -16.07
CA CYS A 315 -1.72 -0.02 -14.83
C CYS A 315 -2.85 0.98 -15.15
N SER A 316 -3.91 0.49 -15.78
CA SER A 316 -4.93 1.32 -16.43
C SER A 316 -5.65 2.31 -15.51
N ASN A 317 -5.80 2.03 -14.21
CA ASN A 317 -6.40 2.95 -13.22
C ASN A 317 -5.40 3.86 -12.51
N LEU A 318 -4.10 3.83 -12.85
CA LEU A 318 -3.09 4.71 -12.25
C LEU A 318 -3.39 6.17 -12.60
N ARG A 319 -3.67 7.00 -11.59
CA ARG A 319 -4.09 8.40 -11.75
C ARG A 319 -2.97 9.41 -11.53
N THR A 320 -2.04 9.07 -10.64
CA THR A 320 -0.96 9.97 -10.21
C THR A 320 0.37 9.23 -10.06
N LEU A 321 1.44 9.95 -10.40
CA LEU A 321 2.80 9.69 -9.97
C LEU A 321 3.17 10.74 -8.91
N PRO A 322 4.08 10.43 -7.97
CA PRO A 322 4.42 11.34 -6.90
C PRO A 322 5.27 12.52 -7.40
N LEU A 323 5.15 13.67 -6.74
CA LEU A 323 5.89 14.88 -7.07
C LEU A 323 7.41 14.75 -6.87
N ASP A 324 7.85 13.77 -6.09
CA ASP A 324 9.26 13.48 -5.80
C ASP A 324 9.86 12.33 -6.65
N ILE A 325 9.21 11.93 -7.75
CA ILE A 325 9.69 10.85 -8.65
C ILE A 325 11.15 11.06 -9.13
N HIS A 326 11.59 12.31 -9.24
CA HIS A 326 12.97 12.69 -9.57
C HIS A 326 14.04 12.18 -8.59
N ARG A 327 13.65 11.78 -7.36
CA ARG A 327 14.56 11.17 -6.38
C ARG A 327 15.02 9.76 -6.79
N LEU A 328 14.41 9.16 -7.81
CA LEU A 328 14.91 7.94 -8.49
C LEU A 328 16.10 8.28 -9.41
N THR A 329 17.22 8.68 -8.80
CA THR A 329 18.41 9.22 -9.51
C THR A 329 19.18 8.19 -10.34
N GLN A 330 18.90 6.90 -10.18
CA GLN A 330 19.52 5.80 -10.94
C GLN A 330 18.60 5.22 -12.02
N LEU A 331 17.45 5.85 -12.30
CA LEU A 331 16.44 5.30 -13.21
C LEU A 331 16.91 5.31 -14.68
N GLU A 332 16.89 4.14 -15.31
CA GLU A 332 17.25 3.85 -16.70
C GLU A 332 15.99 3.62 -17.57
N GLU A 333 14.93 3.02 -17.01
CA GLU A 333 13.66 2.73 -17.69
C GLU A 333 12.46 3.13 -16.81
N LEU A 334 11.57 3.96 -17.36
CA LEU A 334 10.24 4.26 -16.81
C LEU A 334 9.18 3.92 -17.85
N ASP A 335 8.39 2.86 -17.63
CA ASP A 335 7.36 2.41 -18.57
C ASP A 335 5.95 2.66 -18.03
N LEU A 336 5.22 3.58 -18.66
CA LEU A 336 3.86 4.02 -18.29
C LEU A 336 2.85 3.76 -19.43
N ARG A 337 3.22 3.00 -20.47
CA ARG A 337 2.31 2.67 -21.59
C ARG A 337 1.06 1.97 -21.06
N GLY A 338 -0.13 2.30 -21.57
CA GLY A 338 -1.38 1.70 -21.08
C GLY A 338 -1.91 2.26 -19.75
N CYS A 339 -1.23 3.26 -19.15
CA CYS A 339 -1.76 4.04 -18.02
C CYS A 339 -2.78 5.09 -18.51
N GLU A 340 -3.89 4.65 -19.10
CA GLU A 340 -4.86 5.54 -19.76
C GLU A 340 -5.50 6.57 -18.81
N ASN A 341 -5.66 6.27 -17.52
CA ASN A 341 -6.19 7.21 -16.53
C ASN A 341 -5.12 8.12 -15.88
N LEU A 342 -3.84 8.04 -16.28
CA LEU A 342 -2.80 8.92 -15.78
C LEU A 342 -3.01 10.30 -16.42
N SER A 343 -3.58 11.22 -15.66
CA SER A 343 -4.11 12.47 -16.22
C SER A 343 -3.04 13.52 -16.54
N ARG A 344 -1.93 13.52 -15.79
CA ARG A 344 -0.81 14.46 -15.88
C ARG A 344 0.47 13.83 -15.36
N LEU A 345 1.60 14.36 -15.80
CA LEU A 345 2.93 14.06 -15.28
C LEU A 345 3.35 15.09 -14.22
N PRO A 346 4.04 14.68 -13.14
CA PRO A 346 4.65 15.63 -12.20
C PRO A 346 5.74 16.42 -12.92
N SER A 347 5.82 17.74 -12.71
CA SER A 347 6.82 18.60 -13.38
C SER A 347 8.26 18.14 -13.14
N SER A 348 8.52 17.52 -11.98
CA SER A 348 9.80 16.91 -11.63
C SER A 348 10.20 15.71 -12.49
N ILE A 349 9.32 15.14 -13.31
CA ILE A 349 9.69 14.06 -14.24
C ILE A 349 10.78 14.49 -15.23
N ALA A 350 10.87 15.79 -15.55
CA ALA A 350 11.94 16.36 -16.37
C ALA A 350 13.31 16.38 -15.68
N ARG A 351 13.35 16.19 -14.35
CA ARG A 351 14.59 16.08 -13.53
C ARG A 351 15.07 14.63 -13.36
N LEU A 352 14.39 13.64 -13.96
CA LEU A 352 14.92 12.27 -14.07
C LEU A 352 16.20 12.27 -14.92
N PRO A 353 17.07 11.25 -14.79
CA PRO A 353 18.31 11.15 -15.57
C PRO A 353 18.06 11.31 -17.07
N ALA A 354 18.91 12.06 -17.78
CA ALA A 354 18.76 12.29 -19.23
C ALA A 354 18.85 10.99 -20.06
N SER A 355 19.54 9.97 -19.53
CA SER A 355 19.60 8.61 -20.07
C SER A 355 18.35 7.75 -19.81
N CYS A 356 17.42 8.22 -18.95
CA CYS A 356 16.20 7.48 -18.61
C CYS A 356 15.26 7.40 -19.82
N THR A 357 14.99 6.17 -20.27
CA THR A 357 13.99 5.88 -21.29
C THR A 357 12.61 5.94 -20.67
N ILE A 358 11.90 7.05 -20.87
CA ILE A 358 10.51 7.22 -20.44
C ILE A 358 9.58 6.83 -21.60
N ARG A 359 8.73 5.83 -21.39
CA ARG A 359 7.68 5.43 -22.33
C ARG A 359 6.31 5.81 -21.76
N LEU A 360 5.51 6.52 -22.55
CA LEU A 360 4.24 7.12 -22.11
C LEU A 360 3.04 6.59 -22.89
N PRO A 361 1.81 6.75 -22.36
CA PRO A 361 0.60 6.69 -23.17
C PRO A 361 0.53 7.92 -24.09
N PRO A 362 -0.13 7.85 -25.27
CA PRO A 362 -0.02 8.89 -26.30
C PRO A 362 -0.44 10.30 -25.85
N HIS A 363 -1.41 10.43 -24.94
CA HIS A 363 -1.92 11.73 -24.48
C HIS A 363 -0.94 12.51 -23.59
N LEU A 364 0.04 11.84 -22.97
CA LEU A 364 1.04 12.49 -22.08
C LEU A 364 2.33 12.88 -22.79
N GLN A 365 2.54 12.42 -24.04
CA GLN A 365 3.80 12.69 -24.76
C GLN A 365 4.05 14.20 -24.91
N ALA A 366 3.04 14.95 -25.34
CA ALA A 366 3.13 16.41 -25.50
C ALA A 366 3.34 17.17 -24.16
N GLU A 367 2.94 16.59 -23.02
CA GLU A 367 3.23 17.17 -21.70
C GLU A 367 4.69 16.96 -21.31
N LEU A 368 5.23 15.76 -21.52
CA LEU A 368 6.66 15.48 -21.29
C LEU A 368 7.56 16.38 -22.16
N ASP A 369 7.20 16.57 -23.42
CA ASP A 369 7.98 17.40 -24.35
C ASP A 369 8.01 18.87 -23.90
N ARG A 370 6.88 19.40 -23.39
CA ARG A 370 6.81 20.75 -22.78
C ARG A 370 7.64 20.84 -21.50
N LEU A 371 7.54 19.87 -20.60
CA LEU A 371 8.29 19.85 -19.34
C LEU A 371 9.81 19.77 -19.58
N ARG A 372 10.25 19.00 -20.59
CA ARG A 372 11.66 18.93 -21.01
C ARG A 372 12.15 20.19 -21.71
N LEU A 373 11.28 20.93 -22.41
CA LEU A 373 11.62 22.24 -22.98
C LEU A 373 11.90 23.27 -21.87
N ILE A 374 11.03 23.33 -20.85
CA ILE A 374 11.18 24.23 -19.68
C ILE A 374 12.43 23.87 -18.86
N ALA A 375 12.78 22.59 -18.77
CA ALA A 375 13.93 22.12 -17.98
C ALA A 375 15.30 22.28 -18.67
N ARG A 376 15.36 22.73 -19.93
CA ARG A 376 16.63 23.07 -20.58
C ARG A 376 17.11 24.44 -20.10
N PRO A 377 18.35 24.58 -19.59
CA PRO A 377 18.99 25.89 -19.51
C PRO A 377 19.04 26.49 -20.91
N ALA A 378 18.89 27.81 -21.02
CA ALA A 378 19.21 28.51 -22.24
C ALA A 378 20.72 28.37 -22.50
N GLU A 379 21.10 27.59 -23.52
CA GLU A 379 22.43 27.73 -24.11
C GLU A 379 22.54 29.15 -24.67
N PRO A 380 23.65 29.87 -24.44
CA PRO A 380 23.79 31.22 -24.95
C PRO A 380 23.86 31.19 -26.48
N GLU A 381 22.80 31.67 -27.14
CA GLU A 381 22.80 31.85 -28.59
C GLU A 381 24.00 32.74 -28.97
N GLN A 382 24.83 32.24 -29.90
CA GLN A 382 25.98 32.98 -30.39
C GLN A 382 25.50 34.25 -31.10
N ALA A 383 25.84 35.41 -30.56
CA ALA A 383 25.47 36.70 -31.12
C ALA A 383 26.03 36.90 -32.54
N GLY A 384 25.17 36.80 -33.54
CA GLY A 384 25.39 37.39 -34.87
C GLY A 384 25.15 38.90 -34.84
N PRO A 385 25.84 39.70 -35.67
CA PRO A 385 25.84 41.16 -35.53
C PRO A 385 24.54 41.82 -36.00
N ALA A 386 24.11 42.85 -35.26
CA ALA A 386 22.94 43.67 -35.57
C ALA A 386 23.19 44.67 -36.73
N PRO A 387 22.16 44.97 -37.54
CA PRO A 387 22.02 46.23 -38.27
C PRO A 387 21.06 47.22 -37.55
N PRO A 388 21.07 48.52 -37.91
CA PRO A 388 20.72 49.58 -36.96
C PRO A 388 19.26 50.09 -36.98
N ASP A 389 18.86 50.53 -35.79
CA ASP A 389 17.99 51.67 -35.43
C ASP A 389 17.31 52.48 -36.56
N LEU A 390 15.97 52.51 -36.53
CA LEU A 390 15.14 53.66 -36.95
C LEU A 390 13.81 53.68 -36.17
N SER A 391 13.49 54.82 -35.55
CA SER A 391 12.19 55.21 -34.98
C SER A 391 11.86 56.67 -35.38
N PRO A 392 10.65 57.20 -35.15
CA PRO A 392 9.28 56.73 -35.43
C PRO A 392 8.57 57.69 -36.45
N PRO A 393 7.22 57.69 -36.64
CA PRO A 393 6.41 58.70 -35.90
C PRO A 393 4.90 58.41 -35.63
N VAL A 394 4.45 58.85 -34.46
CA VAL A 394 3.27 59.72 -34.16
C VAL A 394 1.84 59.42 -34.72
N ALA A 395 0.96 59.05 -33.77
CA ALA A 395 -0.45 59.44 -33.52
C ALA A 395 -1.62 59.17 -34.50
N GLY A 396 -2.74 58.70 -33.91
CA GLY A 396 -4.08 58.70 -34.47
C GLY A 396 -5.16 58.27 -33.46
N ASN A 397 -5.82 59.23 -32.80
CA ASN A 397 -6.92 58.97 -31.86
C ASN A 397 -8.16 58.41 -32.57
N GLN A 398 -8.87 57.46 -31.93
CA GLN A 398 -10.30 57.61 -31.69
C GLN A 398 -10.80 56.71 -30.55
N ALA A 399 -11.75 57.23 -29.76
CA ALA A 399 -12.31 56.58 -28.59
C ALA A 399 -13.67 55.92 -28.91
N SER A 400 -13.97 54.83 -28.23
CA SER A 400 -15.32 54.27 -28.10
C SER A 400 -15.51 53.81 -26.67
N ALA A 401 -16.35 54.51 -25.91
CA ALA A 401 -16.70 54.10 -24.55
C ALA A 401 -17.85 53.08 -24.57
N SER A 402 -17.70 51.98 -23.83
CA SER A 402 -18.82 51.15 -23.39
C SER A 402 -18.56 50.67 -21.96
N SER A 403 -19.53 50.92 -21.09
CA SER A 403 -19.46 50.62 -19.66
C SER A 403 -19.85 49.18 -19.35
N SER A 404 -19.10 48.49 -18.49
CA SER A 404 -19.58 47.32 -17.76
C SER A 404 -18.69 47.01 -16.54
N ALA A 405 -19.32 46.99 -15.36
CA ALA A 405 -18.93 46.46 -14.03
C ALA A 405 -17.44 46.16 -13.69
N PRO A 406 -16.99 46.46 -12.44
CA PRO A 406 -15.66 46.06 -12.00
C PRO A 406 -15.54 44.52 -11.93
N THR A 407 -14.60 43.97 -12.67
CA THR A 407 -14.29 42.54 -12.69
C THR A 407 -13.62 42.11 -11.38
N THR A 408 -14.31 41.29 -10.59
CA THR A 408 -13.76 40.65 -9.38
C THR A 408 -12.97 39.37 -9.67
N GLU A 409 -13.20 38.74 -10.82
CA GLU A 409 -12.48 37.54 -11.29
C GLU A 409 -10.94 37.62 -11.24
N PRO A 410 -10.27 38.69 -11.73
CA PRO A 410 -8.81 38.76 -11.68
C PRO A 410 -8.26 38.83 -10.24
N LEU A 411 -8.97 39.46 -9.31
CA LEU A 411 -8.54 39.58 -7.92
C LEU A 411 -8.70 38.25 -7.17
N HIS A 412 -9.83 37.55 -7.36
CA HIS A 412 -10.06 36.23 -6.79
C HIS A 412 -9.04 35.21 -7.31
N LYS A 413 -8.74 35.24 -8.62
CA LYS A 413 -7.71 34.36 -9.22
C LYS A 413 -6.33 34.58 -8.60
N VAL A 414 -5.90 35.84 -8.42
CA VAL A 414 -4.62 36.17 -7.78
C VAL A 414 -4.59 35.73 -6.31
N ALA A 415 -5.70 35.84 -5.59
CA ALA A 415 -5.79 35.37 -4.21
C ALA A 415 -5.69 33.84 -4.09
N LEU A 416 -6.36 33.08 -4.97
CA LEU A 416 -6.23 31.63 -5.08
C LEU A 416 -4.79 31.19 -5.40
N GLU A 417 -4.15 31.83 -6.39
CA GLU A 417 -2.76 31.57 -6.77
C GLU A 417 -1.80 31.82 -5.59
N ARG A 418 -2.02 32.90 -4.81
CA ARG A 418 -1.26 33.18 -3.59
C ARG A 418 -1.46 32.13 -2.50
N ILE A 419 -2.69 31.70 -2.24
CA ILE A 419 -3.00 30.65 -1.24
C ILE A 419 -2.31 29.33 -1.63
N GLU A 420 -2.34 28.97 -2.93
CA GLU A 420 -1.65 27.78 -3.45
C GLU A 420 -0.13 27.88 -3.29
N ALA A 421 0.46 29.01 -3.67
CA ALA A 421 1.91 29.24 -3.54
C ALA A 421 2.38 29.20 -2.08
N THR A 422 1.63 29.81 -1.15
CA THR A 422 1.94 29.76 0.28
C THR A 422 1.81 28.32 0.83
N ALA A 423 0.78 27.58 0.46
CA ALA A 423 0.64 26.16 0.84
C ALA A 423 1.82 25.32 0.31
N GLN A 424 2.26 25.56 -0.93
CA GLN A 424 3.41 24.89 -1.51
C GLN A 424 4.72 25.21 -0.78
N ALA A 425 4.94 26.47 -0.41
CA ALA A 425 6.11 26.89 0.37
C ALA A 425 6.12 26.31 1.79
N MET A 426 4.96 26.24 2.45
CA MET A 426 4.80 25.53 3.73
C MET A 426 5.08 24.03 3.60
N LEU A 427 4.59 23.38 2.53
CA LEU A 427 4.89 21.96 2.27
C LEU A 427 6.37 21.72 2.02
N SER A 428 7.07 22.59 1.29
CA SER A 428 8.53 22.49 1.10
C SER A 428 9.30 22.72 2.41
N THR A 429 8.85 23.67 3.24
CA THR A 429 9.40 23.87 4.61
C THR A 429 9.27 22.61 5.46
N VAL A 430 8.14 21.90 5.36
CA VAL A 430 7.93 20.62 6.06
C VAL A 430 8.74 19.49 5.42
N ILE A 431 8.71 19.30 4.09
CA ILE A 431 9.18 18.08 3.44
C ILE A 431 10.67 18.14 3.05
N ASP A 432 11.15 19.31 2.63
CA ASP A 432 12.53 19.49 2.13
C ASP A 432 13.45 20.08 3.18
N GLN A 433 12.92 20.91 4.10
CA GLN A 433 13.70 21.53 5.19
C GLN A 433 13.46 20.87 6.56
N GLU A 434 12.50 19.94 6.67
CA GLU A 434 12.17 19.18 7.90
C GLU A 434 11.76 20.07 9.10
N ARG A 435 11.24 21.27 8.80
CA ARG A 435 10.86 22.31 9.74
C ARG A 435 9.35 22.45 9.93
N ASN A 436 8.94 23.00 11.07
CA ASN A 436 7.54 23.25 11.41
C ASN A 436 7.14 24.71 11.14
N PRO A 437 6.40 25.02 10.05
CA PRO A 437 6.04 26.40 9.69
C PRO A 437 4.96 27.02 10.60
N PHE A 438 4.41 26.28 11.56
CA PHE A 438 3.41 26.76 12.53
C PHE A 438 4.02 27.20 13.87
N LEU A 439 5.34 27.27 13.98
CA LEU A 439 6.08 27.71 15.16
C LEU A 439 7.14 28.75 14.78
N GLU A 440 7.35 29.71 15.68
CA GLU A 440 8.33 30.78 15.50
C GLU A 440 9.75 30.25 15.30
N GLY A 441 10.48 30.84 14.35
CA GLY A 441 11.80 30.38 13.91
C GLY A 441 11.80 29.10 13.04
N ALA A 442 10.63 28.51 12.79
CA ALA A 442 10.46 27.26 12.05
C ALA A 442 11.43 26.16 12.52
N PRO A 443 11.31 25.66 13.77
CA PRO A 443 12.21 24.65 14.33
C PRO A 443 12.05 23.28 13.65
N SER A 444 13.09 22.44 13.70
CA SER A 444 13.01 21.05 13.19
C SER A 444 11.94 20.28 13.95
N TYR A 445 11.09 19.54 13.23
CA TYR A 445 10.17 18.60 13.85
C TYR A 445 10.80 17.21 14.04
N LEU A 446 12.03 16.96 13.59
CA LEU A 446 12.66 15.65 13.81
C LEU A 446 13.03 15.47 15.29
N PRO A 447 12.68 14.33 15.93
CA PRO A 447 12.97 14.10 17.36
C PRO A 447 14.45 14.16 17.76
N GLN A 448 15.37 14.12 16.79
CA GLN A 448 16.83 14.13 17.00
C GLN A 448 17.42 15.55 16.92
N GLU A 449 16.73 16.49 16.28
CA GLU A 449 17.19 17.85 15.98
C GLU A 449 16.32 18.93 16.65
N ARG A 450 15.24 18.51 17.31
CA ARG A 450 14.28 19.38 17.98
C ARG A 450 14.85 19.83 19.33
N ASP A 451 14.82 21.14 19.58
CA ASP A 451 15.26 21.72 20.85
C ASP A 451 14.44 21.22 22.06
N ALA A 452 15.08 21.22 23.22
CA ALA A 452 14.44 20.83 24.47
C ALA A 452 13.33 21.84 24.85
N GLY A 453 12.07 21.39 24.81
CA GLY A 453 10.90 22.19 25.14
C GLY A 453 10.08 22.64 23.93
N THR A 454 10.53 22.40 22.69
CA THR A 454 9.69 22.62 21.50
C THR A 454 8.44 21.70 21.56
N PRO A 455 7.24 22.21 21.23
CA PRO A 455 6.04 21.39 21.11
C PRO A 455 6.24 20.11 20.30
N THR A 456 5.67 19.02 20.79
CA THR A 456 5.80 17.67 20.20
C THR A 456 4.48 17.15 19.65
N THR A 457 3.34 17.75 20.02
CA THR A 457 1.99 17.37 19.55
C THR A 457 1.17 18.54 19.02
N PHE A 458 0.14 18.20 18.24
CA PHE A 458 -0.83 19.17 17.69
C PHE A 458 -1.47 20.07 18.76
N GLY A 459 -1.86 19.51 19.90
CA GLY A 459 -2.55 20.24 20.96
C GLY A 459 -1.70 21.28 21.69
N GLN A 460 -0.37 21.19 21.57
CA GLN A 460 0.57 22.14 22.16
C GLN A 460 0.82 23.36 21.25
N ILE A 461 0.45 23.30 19.97
CA ILE A 461 0.60 24.42 19.03
C ILE A 461 -0.76 25.12 18.89
N PRO A 462 -0.92 26.39 19.31
CA PRO A 462 -2.21 27.07 19.33
C PRO A 462 -2.94 27.10 17.99
N ALA A 463 -2.21 27.31 16.88
CA ALA A 463 -2.80 27.29 15.53
C ALA A 463 -3.34 25.91 15.15
N LEU A 464 -2.59 24.83 15.40
CA LEU A 464 -3.02 23.47 15.08
C LEU A 464 -4.17 23.01 15.96
N LYS A 465 -4.13 23.34 17.25
CA LYS A 465 -5.23 23.11 18.19
C LYS A 465 -6.50 23.82 17.73
N LYS A 466 -6.41 25.10 17.36
CA LYS A 466 -7.58 25.86 16.88
C LYS A 466 -8.12 25.30 15.56
N MET A 467 -7.29 24.92 14.60
CA MET A 467 -7.77 24.26 13.36
C MET A 467 -8.40 22.88 13.62
N LEU A 468 -7.96 22.13 14.64
CA LEU A 468 -8.62 20.89 15.08
C LEU A 468 -9.99 21.16 15.73
N GLU A 469 -10.18 22.31 16.38
CA GLU A 469 -11.45 22.73 16.97
C GLU A 469 -12.40 23.27 15.89
N GLU A 470 -11.91 24.11 14.98
CA GLU A 470 -12.63 24.60 13.79
C GLU A 470 -13.10 23.44 12.89
N SER A 471 -12.29 22.40 12.68
CA SER A 471 -12.70 21.22 11.89
C SER A 471 -13.84 20.37 12.48
N ARG A 472 -14.26 20.68 13.71
CA ARG A 472 -15.41 20.08 14.43
C ARG A 472 -16.61 21.02 14.51
N ASP A 473 -16.47 22.27 14.09
CA ASP A 473 -17.54 23.28 14.14
C ASP A 473 -18.52 23.08 12.97
N GLY A 474 -19.81 23.03 13.28
CA GLY A 474 -20.86 22.79 12.27
C GLY A 474 -20.94 23.89 11.22
N HIS A 475 -20.60 25.14 11.59
CA HIS A 475 -20.55 26.27 10.66
C HIS A 475 -19.36 26.19 9.71
N PHE A 476 -18.17 25.85 10.21
CA PHE A 476 -17.00 25.61 9.36
C PHE A 476 -17.29 24.51 8.33
N LEU A 477 -17.89 23.39 8.76
CA LEU A 477 -18.27 22.29 7.87
C LEU A 477 -19.35 22.69 6.85
N ALA A 478 -20.29 23.58 7.22
CA ALA A 478 -21.24 24.17 6.29
C ALA A 478 -20.52 25.00 5.22
N ARG A 479 -19.60 25.90 5.59
CA ARG A 479 -18.84 26.71 4.64
C ARG A 479 -17.95 25.88 3.70
N VAL A 480 -17.33 24.81 4.19
CA VAL A 480 -16.63 23.84 3.31
C VAL A 480 -17.59 23.23 2.28
N SER A 481 -18.82 22.91 2.69
CA SER A 481 -19.85 22.39 1.77
C SER A 481 -20.37 23.44 0.80
N ASP A 482 -20.48 24.71 1.21
CA ASP A 482 -20.93 25.82 0.35
C ASP A 482 -19.93 26.07 -0.79
N ILE A 483 -18.63 26.12 -0.48
CA ILE A 483 -17.54 26.39 -1.45
C ILE A 483 -17.31 25.18 -2.37
N ALA A 484 -17.47 23.96 -1.85
CA ALA A 484 -17.55 22.79 -2.71
C ALA A 484 -18.74 22.88 -3.67
N GLY A 485 -19.86 23.48 -3.25
CA GLY A 485 -21.06 23.67 -4.06
C GLY A 485 -21.85 22.36 -4.30
N PRO A 486 -22.90 22.40 -5.13
CA PRO A 486 -23.60 21.19 -5.53
C PRO A 486 -22.68 20.29 -6.36
N SER A 487 -22.89 18.96 -6.30
CA SER A 487 -22.16 18.04 -7.18
C SER A 487 -22.35 18.47 -8.64
N PRO A 488 -21.27 18.64 -9.43
CA PRO A 488 -21.38 19.05 -10.82
C PRO A 488 -22.34 18.13 -11.57
N ARG A 489 -23.18 18.72 -12.43
CA ARG A 489 -24.13 17.98 -13.27
C ARG A 489 -23.49 17.66 -14.62
N VAL A 490 -24.03 16.67 -15.32
CA VAL A 490 -23.63 16.40 -16.71
C VAL A 490 -24.35 17.44 -17.57
N GLU A 491 -23.64 18.49 -17.95
CA GLU A 491 -24.17 19.58 -18.78
C GLU A 491 -23.96 19.30 -20.28
N ASP A 492 -22.88 18.60 -20.63
CA ASP A 492 -22.59 18.12 -21.97
C ASP A 492 -22.30 16.59 -21.93
N PRO A 493 -23.09 15.76 -22.64
CA PRO A 493 -22.87 14.32 -22.74
C PRO A 493 -21.80 13.90 -23.78
N SER A 494 -21.12 14.86 -24.43
CA SER A 494 -19.95 14.56 -25.28
C SER A 494 -18.81 13.96 -24.46
N GLU A 495 -17.84 13.32 -25.12
CA GLU A 495 -16.69 12.74 -24.42
C GLU A 495 -15.84 13.80 -23.69
N GLU A 496 -15.77 15.02 -24.25
CA GLU A 496 -15.04 16.16 -23.69
C GLU A 496 -15.82 16.82 -22.55
N GLY A 497 -17.15 16.95 -22.69
CA GLY A 497 -18.08 17.34 -21.63
C GLY A 497 -18.07 16.39 -20.44
N LEU A 498 -18.04 15.07 -20.69
CA LEU A 498 -17.90 14.04 -19.67
C LEU A 498 -16.52 14.08 -18.99
N ARG A 499 -15.42 14.29 -19.72
CA ARG A 499 -14.07 14.48 -19.14
C ARG A 499 -14.01 15.73 -18.25
N SER A 500 -14.60 16.83 -18.69
CA SER A 500 -14.76 18.06 -17.89
C SER A 500 -15.60 17.79 -16.64
N HIS A 501 -16.76 17.13 -16.79
CA HIS A 501 -17.62 16.72 -15.69
C HIS A 501 -16.91 15.81 -14.67
N TYR A 502 -16.16 14.78 -15.09
CA TYR A 502 -15.41 13.92 -14.18
C TYR A 502 -14.26 14.65 -13.48
N THR A 503 -13.63 15.62 -14.15
CA THR A 503 -12.61 16.49 -13.55
C THR A 503 -13.25 17.39 -12.49
N ASN A 504 -14.37 18.03 -12.83
CA ASN A 504 -15.15 18.87 -11.91
C ASN A 504 -15.68 18.06 -10.73
N VAL A 505 -16.20 16.84 -10.93
CA VAL A 505 -16.62 15.93 -9.86
C VAL A 505 -15.43 15.45 -9.02
N SER A 506 -14.23 15.33 -9.58
CA SER A 506 -13.02 14.95 -8.83
C SER A 506 -12.48 16.11 -8.00
N ASN A 507 -12.50 17.33 -8.53
CA ASN A 507 -12.17 18.55 -7.80
C ASN A 507 -13.21 18.83 -6.71
N TRP A 508 -14.50 18.74 -7.04
CA TRP A 508 -15.62 18.80 -6.09
C TRP A 508 -15.47 17.78 -4.97
N LYS A 509 -15.13 16.52 -5.31
CA LYS A 509 -14.78 15.50 -4.31
C LYS A 509 -13.58 15.96 -3.50
N ALA A 510 -12.45 16.32 -4.10
CA ALA A 510 -11.25 16.73 -3.37
C ALA A 510 -11.47 17.94 -2.43
N GLN A 511 -12.33 18.88 -2.82
CA GLN A 511 -12.64 20.10 -2.07
C GLN A 511 -13.63 19.81 -0.92
N LYS A 512 -14.71 19.06 -1.18
CA LYS A 512 -15.58 18.48 -0.15
C LYS A 512 -14.82 17.53 0.79
N SER A 513 -13.80 16.86 0.26
CA SER A 513 -12.89 15.93 0.94
C SER A 513 -11.62 16.59 1.45
N ALA A 514 -11.51 17.92 1.44
CA ALA A 514 -10.36 18.60 2.02
C ALA A 514 -10.22 18.25 3.52
N HIS A 515 -11.32 17.83 4.16
CA HIS A 515 -11.38 17.27 5.52
C HIS A 515 -11.23 15.74 5.66
N LEU A 516 -11.15 14.92 4.60
CA LEU A 516 -11.15 13.44 4.70
C LEU A 516 -9.95 12.80 5.42
N GLY A 517 -8.86 13.53 5.63
CA GLY A 517 -7.80 13.03 6.52
C GLY A 517 -8.06 13.34 7.99
N ILE A 518 -9.00 14.22 8.33
CA ILE A 518 -9.37 14.50 9.73
C ILE A 518 -10.37 13.47 10.23
N VAL A 519 -11.23 12.93 9.36
CA VAL A 519 -12.27 11.96 9.69
C VAL A 519 -12.25 10.81 8.67
N ASP A 520 -12.14 9.57 9.15
CA ASP A 520 -12.06 8.38 8.32
C ASP A 520 -13.42 7.95 7.72
N HIS A 521 -13.39 6.84 6.97
CA HIS A 521 -14.58 6.22 6.37
C HIS A 521 -15.65 5.72 7.37
N LEU A 522 -15.34 5.66 8.67
CA LEU A 522 -16.24 5.28 9.75
C LEU A 522 -16.78 6.50 10.53
N GLY A 523 -16.40 7.72 10.15
CA GLY A 523 -16.75 8.93 10.89
C GLY A 523 -15.87 9.19 12.12
N GLN A 524 -14.75 8.48 12.27
CA GLN A 524 -13.83 8.64 13.40
C GLN A 524 -12.73 9.64 13.09
N PHE A 525 -12.39 10.50 14.05
CA PHE A 525 -11.33 11.48 13.87
C PHE A 525 -9.95 10.79 13.83
N VAL A 526 -9.16 11.01 12.78
CA VAL A 526 -7.83 10.40 12.59
C VAL A 526 -6.74 11.21 13.31
N TYR A 527 -6.89 12.54 13.35
CA TYR A 527 -5.95 13.44 14.04
C TYR A 527 -6.58 14.03 15.30
N HIS A 528 -5.78 14.17 16.35
CA HIS A 528 -6.18 14.58 17.69
C HIS A 528 -5.14 15.52 18.29
N GLN A 529 -5.48 16.18 19.41
CA GLN A 529 -4.52 17.02 20.16
C GLN A 529 -3.26 16.24 20.62
N ALA A 530 -3.35 14.91 20.77
CA ALA A 530 -2.22 14.05 21.13
C ALA A 530 -1.39 13.55 19.92
N SER A 531 -1.79 13.85 18.68
CA SER A 531 -1.04 13.44 17.48
C SER A 531 0.36 14.06 17.47
N GLN A 532 1.38 13.20 17.33
CA GLN A 532 2.80 13.58 17.32
C GLN A 532 3.15 14.33 16.03
N LEU A 533 3.98 15.36 16.14
CA LEU A 533 4.45 16.16 15.01
C LEU A 533 5.50 15.39 14.20
N ASN A 534 5.20 15.21 12.91
CA ASN A 534 6.04 14.59 11.89
C ASN A 534 5.65 15.14 10.50
N ALA A 535 6.35 14.71 9.44
CA ALA A 535 6.09 15.17 8.06
C ALA A 535 4.63 14.99 7.61
N GLU A 536 4.04 13.82 7.89
CA GLU A 536 2.66 13.48 7.48
C GLU A 536 1.62 14.38 8.15
N THR A 537 1.72 14.51 9.48
CA THR A 537 0.80 15.32 10.27
C THR A 537 0.97 16.81 9.95
N LEU A 538 2.20 17.31 9.81
CA LEU A 538 2.42 18.71 9.42
C LEU A 538 1.96 19.01 8.00
N ALA A 539 2.20 18.13 7.03
CA ALA A 539 1.64 18.26 5.68
C ALA A 539 0.10 18.29 5.70
N ARG A 540 -0.54 17.52 6.60
CA ARG A 540 -1.98 17.60 6.84
C ARG A 540 -2.41 18.96 7.40
N ALA A 541 -1.66 19.52 8.35
CA ALA A 541 -1.92 20.84 8.89
C ALA A 541 -1.85 21.95 7.82
N VAL A 542 -0.93 21.85 6.84
CA VAL A 542 -0.92 22.77 5.69
C VAL A 542 -2.22 22.71 4.89
N GLN A 543 -2.79 21.52 4.69
CA GLN A 543 -4.08 21.38 3.99
C GLN A 543 -5.27 21.93 4.81
N MET A 544 -5.21 21.85 6.14
CA MET A 544 -6.19 22.47 7.04
C MET A 544 -6.14 23.99 6.92
N TRP A 545 -4.94 24.57 6.96
CA TRP A 545 -4.71 26.00 6.74
C TRP A 545 -5.19 26.45 5.36
N LYS A 546 -4.84 25.71 4.29
CA LYS A 546 -5.26 26.03 2.91
C LYS A 546 -6.79 26.07 2.79
N THR A 547 -7.49 25.08 3.35
CA THR A 547 -8.96 25.02 3.32
C THR A 547 -9.58 26.25 3.98
N ARG A 548 -8.99 26.70 5.09
CA ARG A 548 -9.43 27.85 5.88
C ARG A 548 -9.24 29.18 5.16
N GLU A 549 -8.12 29.36 4.48
CA GLU A 549 -7.89 30.56 3.66
C GLU A 549 -8.79 30.59 2.42
N LEU A 550 -9.10 29.43 1.81
CA LEU A 550 -10.13 29.34 0.76
C LEU A 550 -11.53 29.72 1.27
N ILE A 551 -11.88 29.41 2.53
CA ILE A 551 -13.14 29.87 3.14
C ILE A 551 -13.18 31.38 3.28
N VAL A 552 -12.11 31.99 3.76
CA VAL A 552 -12.08 33.44 3.97
C VAL A 552 -11.92 34.23 2.66
N ASP A 553 -11.34 33.63 1.61
CA ASP A 553 -11.33 34.22 0.28
C ASP A 553 -12.72 34.23 -0.36
N ALA A 554 -13.50 33.14 -0.19
CA ALA A 554 -14.88 33.05 -0.65
C ALA A 554 -15.87 33.88 0.20
N TYR A 555 -15.60 34.02 1.50
CA TYR A 555 -16.43 34.72 2.49
C TYR A 555 -15.55 35.62 3.38
N PRO A 556 -15.20 36.85 2.94
CA PRO A 556 -14.30 37.73 3.69
C PRO A 556 -14.77 38.06 5.12
N GLU A 557 -16.08 38.03 5.37
CA GLU A 557 -16.67 38.20 6.70
C GLU A 557 -16.27 37.10 7.70
N GLU A 558 -15.94 35.90 7.20
CA GLU A 558 -15.49 34.79 8.05
C GLU A 558 -14.07 35.01 8.62
N ARG A 559 -13.34 36.06 8.21
CA ARG A 559 -12.01 36.39 8.76
C ARG A 559 -12.04 36.65 10.27
N GLU A 560 -13.14 37.19 10.80
CA GLU A 560 -13.32 37.39 12.24
C GLU A 560 -13.39 36.05 13.00
N ARG A 561 -14.06 35.06 12.40
CA ARG A 561 -14.20 33.71 12.95
C ARG A 561 -12.92 32.87 12.75
N PHE A 562 -12.27 33.06 11.60
CA PHE A 562 -11.06 32.37 11.16
C PHE A 562 -9.87 33.36 11.00
N PRO A 563 -9.38 33.96 12.10
CA PRO A 563 -8.28 34.93 12.07
C PRO A 563 -6.99 34.26 11.60
N SER A 564 -6.20 34.95 10.76
CA SER A 564 -4.94 34.43 10.22
C SER A 564 -3.97 34.02 11.35
N PHE A 565 -3.18 32.98 11.09
CA PHE A 565 -2.08 32.57 11.96
C PHE A 565 -0.75 33.07 11.39
N PRO A 566 0.24 33.41 12.23
CA PRO A 566 1.60 33.63 11.76
C PRO A 566 2.14 32.33 11.16
N LEU A 567 2.88 32.47 10.05
CA LEU A 567 3.53 31.37 9.34
C LEU A 567 5.02 31.67 9.28
N HIS A 568 5.84 30.65 9.49
CA HIS A 568 7.29 30.76 9.50
C HIS A 568 7.86 29.92 8.36
N ILE A 569 8.03 30.56 7.20
CA ILE A 569 8.58 29.98 5.99
C ILE A 569 9.99 30.59 5.84
N PRO A 570 11.07 29.80 5.99
CA PRO A 570 12.43 30.33 5.82
C PRO A 570 12.67 30.86 4.41
N GLU A 571 13.22 32.06 4.29
CA GLU A 571 13.57 32.67 3.01
C GLU A 571 14.63 31.83 2.28
N GLN A 572 14.45 31.63 0.97
CA GLN A 572 15.47 31.01 0.12
C GLN A 572 16.56 32.06 -0.15
N VAL A 573 17.76 31.84 0.38
CA VAL A 573 18.90 32.76 0.23
C VAL A 573 19.70 32.44 -1.03
N GLY A 574 19.88 33.44 -1.90
CA GLY A 574 20.70 33.40 -3.12
C GLY A 574 19.86 33.28 -4.41
N ASP A 575 19.93 34.18 -5.40
CA ASP A 575 20.76 35.38 -5.57
C ASP A 575 19.91 36.53 -6.14
N ASP A 576 20.10 37.75 -5.63
CA ASP A 576 20.48 38.90 -6.45
C ASP A 576 20.84 40.09 -5.53
N ALA A 577 21.95 40.75 -5.85
CA ALA A 577 22.38 41.95 -5.17
C ALA A 577 22.07 43.16 -6.03
N ASP A 578 21.22 44.07 -5.54
CA ASP A 578 21.58 45.50 -5.52
C ASP A 578 20.66 46.35 -4.62
N SER A 579 21.29 47.24 -3.85
CA SER A 579 20.96 48.66 -3.60
C SER A 579 19.49 49.12 -3.75
N GLU A 580 18.87 49.82 -2.79
CA GLU A 580 19.34 51.11 -2.22
C GLU A 580 18.90 51.39 -0.75
N GLN A 581 19.41 52.52 -0.23
CA GLN A 581 19.49 52.91 1.18
C GLN A 581 18.31 53.77 1.67
N HIS A 582 18.05 53.78 2.99
CA HIS A 582 17.85 54.98 3.85
C HIS A 582 17.61 54.51 5.31
N ILE A 583 18.60 54.52 6.22
CA ILE A 583 19.13 55.65 7.02
C ILE A 583 18.17 56.11 8.16
N THR A 584 18.63 55.95 9.41
CA THR A 584 18.15 56.54 10.70
C THR A 584 16.73 56.18 11.20
N SER A 585 16.46 56.04 12.50
CA SER A 585 17.28 56.09 13.73
C SER A 585 16.48 55.55 14.92
N GLU A 586 17.14 54.92 15.90
CA GLU A 586 16.57 54.77 17.26
C GLU A 586 16.33 56.16 17.90
N PRO A 587 15.44 56.24 18.91
CA PRO A 587 16.03 56.17 20.25
C PRO A 587 15.31 55.20 21.21
N SER A 588 16.14 54.47 21.93
CA SER A 588 15.90 53.92 23.26
C SER A 588 14.94 54.73 24.14
N HIS A 589 14.04 54.04 24.87
CA HIS A 589 13.76 54.41 26.25
C HIS A 589 13.38 53.19 27.11
N GLN A 590 13.97 53.14 28.30
CA GLN A 590 13.57 52.22 29.37
C GLN A 590 12.27 52.72 30.01
N GLN A 591 11.27 51.84 30.14
CA GLN A 591 10.64 51.45 31.43
C GLN A 591 9.62 50.33 31.23
#